data_AF-A0A7D9INU7-F1
#
_entry.id   AF-A0A7D9INU7-F1
#
_cell.length_a   1.000
_cell.length_b   1.000
_cell.length_c   1.000
_cell.angle_alpha   90.00
_cell.angle_beta   90.00
_cell.angle_gamma   90.00
#
_symmetry.space_group_name_H-M   'P 1'
#
loop_
_entity.id
_entity.type
_entity.pdbx_description
1 polymer ?
#
loop_
_entity_poly.entity_id
_entity_poly.type
_entity_poly.pdbx_seq_one_letter_code
_entity_poly.pdbx_strand_id
1 'polypeptide(L)'
;KSQLGYATEVWSPAQSTNETYLERTQRRATRWILQVKIGEVSYKDRLLALLNLLPLSYDREIKDLTFFFKAMYGYYDLNISDYVSF
;
A
#
# COMPACT_ATOMS: atom_id res chain seq x y z
N LYS A 1 11.83 -4.00 7.48
CA LYS A 1 10.69 -3.66 6.61
C LYS A 1 9.39 -4.15 7.27
N SER A 2 8.28 -3.44 7.14
CA SER A 2 6.98 -3.81 7.75
C SER A 2 6.48 -5.15 7.20
N GLN A 3 6.11 -6.10 8.08
CA GLN A 3 5.60 -7.43 7.71
C GLN A 3 4.26 -7.36 6.95
N LEU A 4 3.52 -6.26 7.09
CA LEU A 4 2.19 -6.05 6.51
C LEU A 4 2.19 -5.83 4.98
N GLY A 5 3.35 -5.47 4.42
CA GLY A 5 3.54 -5.28 2.97
C GLY A 5 4.50 -6.29 2.37
N TYR A 6 4.81 -7.38 3.08
CA TYR A 6 5.69 -8.42 2.57
C TYR A 6 4.93 -9.31 1.58
N ALA A 7 5.54 -9.55 0.41
CA ALA A 7 5.01 -10.42 -0.65
C ALA A 7 3.63 -10.06 -1.22
N THR A 8 3.18 -8.81 -1.07
CA THR A 8 1.90 -8.35 -1.65
C THR A 8 1.89 -8.40 -3.18
N GLU A 9 3.06 -8.26 -3.81
CA GLU A 9 3.26 -8.39 -5.26
C GLU A 9 3.03 -9.83 -5.77
N VAL A 10 3.14 -10.85 -4.90
CA VAL A 10 3.11 -12.28 -5.27
C VAL A 10 1.80 -12.95 -4.83
N TRP A 11 1.21 -12.53 -3.71
CA TRP A 11 -0.02 -13.10 -3.17
C TRP A 11 -1.04 -12.00 -2.90
N SER A 12 -2.03 -11.86 -3.78
CA SER A 12 -3.19 -10.99 -3.54
C SER A 12 -4.52 -11.73 -3.75
N PRO A 13 -4.91 -12.66 -2.84
CA PRO A 13 -6.10 -13.49 -3.08
C PRO A 13 -7.43 -12.79 -2.72
N ALA A 14 -7.41 -11.54 -2.25
CA ALA A 14 -8.61 -10.76 -1.89
C ALA A 14 -8.24 -9.27 -1.69
N GLN A 15 -7.96 -8.58 -2.79
CA GLN A 15 -7.39 -7.23 -2.84
C GLN A 15 -8.11 -6.22 -1.91
N SER A 16 -9.45 -6.20 -1.94
CA SER A 16 -10.26 -5.26 -1.17
C SER A 16 -10.28 -5.51 0.34
N THR A 17 -10.35 -6.77 0.80
CA THR A 17 -10.38 -7.07 2.24
C THR A 17 -9.03 -6.77 2.87
N ASN A 18 -7.93 -7.14 2.22
CA ASN A 18 -6.58 -6.88 2.71
C ASN A 18 -6.23 -5.38 2.74
N GLU A 19 -6.70 -4.60 1.77
CA GLU A 19 -6.59 -3.14 1.79
C GLU A 19 -7.34 -2.55 2.98
N THR A 20 -8.58 -2.99 3.25
CA THR A 20 -9.32 -2.48 4.41
C THR A 20 -8.64 -2.81 5.74
N TYR A 21 -8.00 -3.97 5.87
CA TYR A 21 -7.23 -4.32 7.08
C TYR A 21 -5.97 -3.46 7.23
N LEU A 22 -5.24 -3.19 6.14
CA LEU A 22 -4.11 -2.27 6.17
C LEU A 22 -4.51 -0.86 6.58
N GLU A 23 -5.55 -0.33 5.95
CA GLU A 23 -6.05 1.02 6.23
C GLU A 23 -6.57 1.14 7.66
N ARG A 24 -7.23 0.10 8.20
CA ARG A 24 -7.62 0.05 9.61
C ARG A 24 -6.41 0.08 10.54
N THR A 25 -5.34 -0.64 10.18
CA THR A 25 -4.10 -0.68 10.95
C THR A 25 -3.41 0.69 10.97
N GLN A 26 -3.29 1.34 9.80
CA GLN A 26 -2.73 2.69 9.70
C GLN A 26 -3.56 3.71 10.47
N ARG A 27 -4.90 3.65 10.37
CA ARG A 27 -5.81 4.54 11.11
C ARG A 27 -5.63 4.43 12.63
N ARG A 28 -5.41 3.22 13.14
CA ARG A 28 -5.19 2.97 14.57
C ARG A 28 -3.80 3.40 15.01
N ALA A 29 -2.77 3.07 14.23
CA ALA A 29 -1.39 3.44 14.51
C ALA A 29 -1.20 4.98 14.51
N THR A 30 -1.67 5.67 13.47
CA THR A 30 -1.60 7.14 13.37
C THR A 30 -2.35 7.83 14.50
N ARG A 31 -3.49 7.28 14.94
CA ARG A 31 -4.21 7.80 16.11
C ARG A 31 -3.41 7.62 17.40
N TRP A 32 -2.80 6.45 17.58
CA TRP A 32 -2.02 6.13 18.76
C TRP A 32 -0.77 7.00 18.87
N ILE A 33 -0.04 7.18 17.76
CA ILE A 33 1.16 8.03 17.69
C ILE A 33 0.84 9.49 18.01
N LEU A 34 -0.26 10.03 17.46
CA LEU A 34 -0.64 11.43 17.66
C LEU A 34 -1.46 11.67 18.94
N GLN A 35 -1.85 10.61 19.66
CA GLN A 35 -2.71 10.65 20.84
C GLN A 35 -4.04 11.43 20.66
N VAL A 36 -4.60 11.40 19.45
CA VAL A 36 -5.81 12.16 19.08
C VAL A 36 -7.09 11.37 19.41
N LYS A 37 -8.13 12.04 19.90
CA LYS A 37 -9.43 11.41 20.17
C LYS A 37 -10.21 11.11 18.88
N ILE A 38 -11.17 10.20 18.98
CA ILE A 38 -12.08 9.92 17.86
C ILE A 38 -12.89 11.19 17.55
N GLY A 39 -12.77 11.68 16.31
CA GLY A 39 -13.53 12.82 15.81
C GLY A 39 -12.81 14.17 15.87
N GLU A 40 -11.65 14.27 16.53
CA GLU A 40 -10.88 15.54 16.59
C GLU A 40 -10.22 15.89 15.26
N VAL A 41 -9.63 14.90 14.58
CA VAL A 41 -8.88 15.12 13.34
C VAL A 41 -9.25 14.06 12.31
N SER A 42 -9.56 14.51 11.08
CA SER A 42 -9.85 13.62 9.95
C SER A 42 -8.68 12.68 9.68
N TYR A 43 -8.97 11.51 9.11
CA TYR A 43 -7.91 10.58 8.72
C TYR A 43 -6.95 11.18 7.68
N LYS A 44 -7.49 11.93 6.71
CA LYS A 44 -6.70 12.59 5.66
C LYS A 44 -5.74 13.61 6.26
N ASP A 45 -6.24 14.44 7.18
CA ASP A 45 -5.43 15.49 7.81
C ASP A 45 -4.35 14.88 8.73
N ARG A 46 -4.65 13.80 9.43
CA ARG A 46 -3.64 13.05 10.21
C ARG A 46 -2.53 12.50 9.33
N LEU A 47 -2.86 11.98 8.16
CA LEU A 47 -1.87 11.42 7.22
C LEU A 47 -1.03 12.49 6.55
N LEU A 48 -1.69 13.46 5.92
CA LEU A 48 -1.05 14.45 5.05
C LEU A 48 -0.43 15.60 5.84
N ALA A 49 -1.13 16.14 6.84
CA ALA A 49 -0.69 17.35 7.52
C ALA A 49 0.26 17.07 8.70
N LEU A 50 0.10 15.92 9.38
CA LEU A 50 0.83 15.63 10.62
C LEU A 50 1.94 14.57 10.47
N LEU A 51 1.75 13.60 9.57
CA LEU A 51 2.72 12.50 9.39
C LEU A 51 3.45 12.52 8.03
N ASN A 52 3.00 13.33 7.06
CA ASN A 52 3.47 13.28 5.67
C ASN A 52 3.52 11.84 5.12
N LEU A 53 2.54 11.00 5.50
CA LEU A 53 2.48 9.60 5.10
C LEU A 53 1.45 9.40 3.98
N LEU A 54 1.82 8.59 2.99
CA LEU A 54 0.88 8.09 1.99
C LEU A 54 -0.03 7.02 2.63
N PRO A 55 -1.32 6.90 2.22
CA PRO A 55 -2.11 5.74 2.57
C PRO A 55 -1.42 4.46 2.07
N LEU A 56 -1.48 3.40 2.88
CA LEU A 56 -0.83 2.12 2.58
C LEU A 56 -1.42 1.44 1.33
N SER A 57 -2.66 1.75 0.97
CA SER A 57 -3.24 1.32 -0.31
C SER A 57 -2.45 1.86 -1.50
N TYR A 58 -2.15 3.16 -1.51
CA TYR A 58 -1.39 3.79 -2.59
C TYR A 58 0.07 3.32 -2.63
N ASP A 59 0.69 3.06 -1.48
CA ASP A 59 2.05 2.49 -1.43
C ASP A 59 2.11 1.10 -2.08
N ARG A 60 1.02 0.32 -2.01
CA ARG A 60 0.91 -0.96 -2.74
C ARG A 60 0.75 -0.76 -4.24
N GLU A 61 -0.15 0.13 -4.68
CA GLU A 61 -0.33 0.44 -6.10
C GLU A 61 0.99 0.88 -6.76
N ILE A 62 1.76 1.73 -6.06
CA ILE A 62 3.07 2.18 -6.55
C ILE A 62 4.03 0.99 -6.68
N LYS A 63 4.03 0.05 -5.73
CA LYS A 63 4.89 -1.15 -5.81
C LYS A 63 4.49 -2.06 -6.96
N ASP A 64 3.19 -2.29 -7.16
CA ASP A 64 2.69 -3.10 -8.28
C ASP A 64 3.05 -2.46 -9.64
N LEU A 65 2.88 -1.14 -9.77
CA LEU A 65 3.29 -0.40 -10.97
C LEU A 65 4.81 -0.46 -11.17
N THR A 66 5.58 -0.33 -10.09
CA THR A 66 7.06 -0.41 -10.15
C THR A 66 7.52 -1.81 -10.52
N PHE A 67 6.84 -2.85 -10.01
CA PHE A 67 7.08 -4.24 -10.36
C PHE A 67 6.79 -4.49 -11.84
N PHE A 68 5.63 -4.06 -12.32
CA PHE A 68 5.25 -4.16 -13.72
C PHE A 68 6.23 -3.43 -14.64
N PHE A 69 6.60 -2.20 -14.29
CA PHE A 69 7.59 -1.42 -15.03
C PHE A 69 8.93 -2.17 -15.09
N LYS A 70 9.45 -2.61 -13.94
CA LYS A 70 10.73 -3.35 -13.91
C LYS A 70 10.68 -4.64 -14.73
N ALA A 71 9.57 -5.36 -14.70
CA ALA A 71 9.40 -6.55 -15.53
C ALA A 71 9.31 -6.21 -17.04
N MET A 72 8.74 -5.06 -17.44
CA MET A 72 8.71 -4.64 -18.86
C MET A 72 10.11 -4.29 -19.39
N TYR A 73 10.94 -3.66 -18.56
CA TYR A 73 12.29 -3.25 -18.95
C TYR A 73 13.34 -4.35 -18.74
N GLY A 74 12.92 -5.60 -18.46
CA GLY A 74 13.83 -6.75 -18.37
C GLY A 74 14.71 -6.78 -17.12
N TYR A 75 14.34 -6.07 -16.05
CA TYR A 75 15.04 -6.15 -14.76
C TYR A 75 14.73 -7.45 -14.00
N TYR A 76 13.75 -8.22 -14.45
CA TYR A 76 13.40 -9.53 -13.94
C TYR A 76 13.42 -10.56 -15.08
N ASP A 77 13.79 -11.79 -14.75
CA ASP A 77 13.73 -12.95 -15.67
C ASP A 77 12.27 -13.44 -15.79
N LEU A 78 11.41 -12.56 -16.30
CA LEU A 78 9.98 -12.75 -16.43
C LEU A 78 9.53 -12.10 -17.74
N ASN A 79 9.11 -12.92 -18.70
CA ASN A 79 8.57 -12.44 -19.98
C ASN A 79 7.12 -11.99 -19.78
N ILE A 80 6.90 -10.68 -19.65
CA ILE A 80 5.54 -10.12 -19.50
C ILE A 80 4.63 -10.46 -20.69
N SER A 81 5.19 -10.62 -21.90
CA SER A 81 4.44 -10.99 -23.10
C SER A 81 3.64 -12.28 -22.95
N ASP A 82 4.06 -13.16 -22.03
CA ASP A 82 3.41 -14.44 -21.80
C ASP A 82 2.18 -14.30 -20.87
N TYR A 83 2.09 -13.18 -20.14
CA TYR A 83 1.07 -12.93 -19.12
C TYR A 83 0.13 -11.77 -19.45
N VAL A 84 0.54 -10.83 -20.29
CA VAL A 84 -0.24 -9.63 -20.64
C VAL A 84 -0.23 -9.43 -22.15
N SER A 85 -1.42 -9.47 -22.76
CA SER A 85 -1.66 -9.07 -24.15
C SER A 85 -2.21 -7.65 -24.20
N PHE A 86 -1.65 -6.81 -25.08
CA PHE A 86 -2.12 -5.44 -25.33
C PHE A 86 -3.19 -5.38 -26.43
#